data_AF-A0A402AE01-F1
#
_entry.id   AF-A0A402AE01-F1
#
_cell.length_a   1.000
_cell.length_b   1.000
_cell.length_c   1.000
_cell.angle_alpha   90.00
_cell.angle_beta   90.00
_cell.angle_gamma   90.00
#
_symmetry.space_group_name_H-M   'P 1'
#
loop_
_entity.id
_entity.type
_entity.pdbx_description
1 polymer ?
#
loop_
_entity_poly.entity_id
_entity_poly.type
_entity_poly.pdbx_seq_one_letter_code
_entity_poly.pdbx_strand_id
1 'polypeptide(L)' 'MTPPGMITNLGDIVISWPTMQRQALEAGHEASTEFIYLFSHGILHLIGYDDHTEAGYQAMVTIQQTVLQKLGQKAYRS' A
#
# COMPACT_ATOMS: atom_id res chain seq x y z
N MET A 1 10.11 19.34 10.88
CA MET A 1 8.90 19.96 10.29
C MET A 1 9.33 20.80 9.11
N THR A 2 8.74 20.61 7.93
CA THR A 2 9.02 21.43 6.75
C THR A 2 8.45 22.84 6.94
N PRO A 3 9.19 23.91 6.60
CA PRO A 3 8.67 25.28 6.69
C PRO A 3 7.43 25.50 5.81
N PRO A 4 6.51 26.40 6.20
CA PRO A 4 5.40 26.81 5.35
C PRO A 4 5.89 27.28 3.98
N GLY A 5 5.27 26.78 2.90
CA GLY A 5 5.66 27.11 1.52
C GLY A 5 6.72 26.20 0.90
N MET A 6 7.24 25.22 1.64
CA MET A 6 8.17 24.20 1.12
C MET A 6 7.45 22.86 0.91
N ILE A 7 7.80 22.14 -0.16
CA ILE A 7 7.30 20.79 -0.41
C ILE A 7 7.75 19.87 0.73
N THR A 8 6.80 19.25 1.42
CA THR A 8 7.08 18.22 2.43
C THR A 8 7.56 16.95 1.74
N ASN A 9 8.81 16.57 2.01
CA ASN A 9 9.28 15.24 1.67
C ASN A 9 8.61 14.21 2.60
N LEU A 10 7.82 13.30 2.04
CA LEU A 10 7.13 12.25 2.78
C LEU A 10 8.06 11.09 3.16
N GLY A 11 9.19 10.93 2.46
CA GLY A 11 10.10 9.79 2.60
C GLY A 11 10.15 8.91 1.35
N ASP A 12 10.81 7.76 1.48
CA ASP A 12 11.05 6.82 0.38
C ASP A 12 10.22 5.55 0.55
N ILE A 13 9.83 4.95 -0.58
CA ILE A 13 9.19 3.62 -0.64
C ILE A 13 10.10 2.70 -1.44
N VAL A 14 10.50 1.59 -0.83
CA VAL A 14 11.33 0.57 -1.47
C VAL A 14 10.52 -0.72 -1.60
N ILE A 15 10.33 -1.20 -2.84
CA ILE A 15 9.60 -2.44 -3.12
C ILE A 15 10.57 -3.44 -3.75
N SER A 16 10.68 -4.62 -3.13
CA SER A 16 11.48 -5.72 -3.67
C SER A 16 10.71 -6.43 -4.78
N TRP A 17 11.20 -6.28 -6.03
CA TRP A 17 10.57 -6.88 -7.20
C TRP A 17 10.43 -8.42 -7.10
N PRO A 18 11.45 -9.20 -6.70
CA PRO A 18 11.30 -10.65 -6.58
C PRO A 18 10.28 -11.06 -5.49
N THR A 19 10.22 -10.32 -4.38
CA THR A 19 9.26 -10.59 -3.31
C THR A 19 7.83 -10.28 -3.75
N MET A 20 7.61 -9.14 -4.41
CA MET A 20 6.31 -8.76 -4.97
C MET A 20 5.82 -9.82 -5.98
N GLN A 21 6.69 -10.29 -6.88
CA GLN A 21 6.31 -11.35 -7.83
C GLN A 21 5.91 -12.66 -7.12
N ARG A 22 6.67 -13.06 -6.09
CA ARG A 22 6.35 -14.26 -5.29
C ARG A 22 5.00 -14.11 -4.58
N GLN A 23 4.76 -12.96 -3.93
CA GLN A 23 3.51 -12.68 -3.22
C GLN A 23 2.31 -12.69 -4.18
N ALA A 24 2.45 -12.06 -5.35
CA ALA A 24 1.42 -12.07 -6.38
C ALA A 24 1.03 -13.49 -6.82
N LEU A 25 2.04 -14.35 -7.04
CA LEU A 25 1.84 -15.75 -7.40
C LEU A 25 1.17 -16.54 -6.27
N GLU A 26 1.64 -16.40 -5.03
CA GLU A 26 1.10 -17.08 -3.84
C GLU A 26 -0.36 -16.69 -3.55
N ALA A 27 -0.69 -15.41 -3.79
CA ALA A 27 -2.03 -14.87 -3.60
C ALA A 27 -2.95 -15.01 -4.83
N GLY A 28 -2.44 -15.54 -5.95
CA GLY A 28 -3.24 -15.82 -7.14
C GLY A 28 -3.76 -14.59 -7.88
N HIS A 29 -3.06 -13.45 -7.81
CA HIS A 29 -3.44 -12.23 -8.52
C HIS A 29 -2.30 -11.63 -9.35
N GLU A 30 -2.65 -10.69 -10.21
CA GLU A 30 -1.69 -10.01 -11.08
C GLU A 30 -0.60 -9.27 -10.27
N ALA A 31 0.61 -9.20 -10.82
CA ALA A 31 1.70 -8.44 -10.23
C ALA A 31 1.36 -6.95 -10.06
N SER A 32 0.51 -6.40 -10.92
CA SER A 32 0.00 -5.03 -10.79
C SER A 32 -0.84 -4.83 -9.54
N THR A 33 -1.63 -5.84 -9.14
CA THR A 33 -2.44 -5.81 -7.91
C THR A 33 -1.54 -5.78 -6.69
N GLU A 34 -0.52 -6.66 -6.64
CA GLU A 34 0.47 -6.66 -5.55
C GLU A 34 1.21 -5.33 -5.47
N PHE A 35 1.65 -4.82 -6.62
CA PHE A 35 2.36 -3.54 -6.67
C PHE A 35 1.52 -2.40 -6.10
N ILE A 36 0.26 -2.27 -6.53
CA ILE A 36 -0.65 -1.23 -6.03
C ILE A 36 -0.89 -1.41 -4.52
N TYR A 37 -1.03 -2.65 -4.07
CA TYR A 37 -1.22 -2.95 -2.65
C TYR A 37 0.00 -2.51 -1.82
N LEU A 38 1.21 -2.96 -2.17
CA LEU A 38 2.46 -2.61 -1.48
C LEU A 38 2.78 -1.11 -1.56
N PHE A 39 2.53 -0.49 -2.72
CA PHE A 39 2.78 0.94 -2.92
C PHE A 39 1.83 1.80 -2.09
N SER A 40 0.54 1.49 -2.09
CA SER A 40 -0.44 2.20 -1.25
C SER A 40 -0.20 1.98 0.23
N HIS A 41 0.21 0.78 0.64
CA HIS A 41 0.64 0.49 2.01
C HIS A 41 1.83 1.36 2.44
N GLY A 42 2.85 1.47 1.60
CA GLY A 42 4.00 2.37 1.84
C GLY A 42 3.57 3.83 2.01
N ILE A 43 2.71 4.34 1.11
CA ILE A 43 2.18 5.71 1.22
C ILE A 43 1.43 5.92 2.54
N LEU A 44 0.59 4.96 2.94
CA LEU A 44 -0.19 5.05 4.18
C LEU A 44 0.73 5.18 5.40
N HIS A 45 1.83 4.43 5.45
CA HIS A 45 2.84 4.62 6.50
C HIS A 45 3.51 6.00 6.45
N LEU A 46 3.86 6.51 5.26
CA LEU A 46 4.47 7.84 5.14
C LEU A 46 3.54 8.98 5.60
N ILE A 47 2.22 8.79 5.54
CA ILE A 47 1.23 9.77 6.00
C ILE A 47 0.70 9.50 7.42
N GLY A 48 1.28 8.54 8.13
CA GLY A 48 1.05 8.32 9.57
C GLY A 48 0.05 7.24 9.96
N TYR A 49 -0.35 6.36 9.04
CA TYR A 49 -1.08 5.13 9.41
C TYR A 49 -0.11 4.06 9.92
N ASP A 50 -0.57 3.25 10.87
CA ASP A 50 0.17 2.15 11.49
C ASP A 50 -0.76 0.93 11.60
N ASP A 51 -0.25 -0.26 11.26
CA ASP A 51 -0.95 -1.54 11.27
C ASP A 51 -0.52 -2.47 12.41
N HIS A 52 0.27 -1.99 13.39
CA HIS A 52 0.64 -2.76 14.58
C HIS A 52 -0.53 -3.12 15.51
N THR A 53 -1.72 -2.54 15.29
CA THR A 53 -2.95 -2.90 16.00
C THR A 53 -3.98 -3.41 15.03
N GLU A 54 -4.87 -4.30 15.48
CA GLU A 54 -5.96 -4.81 14.64
C GLU A 54 -6.80 -3.68 14.03
N ALA A 55 -7.14 -2.67 14.82
CA ALA A 55 -7.91 -1.53 14.33
C ALA A 55 -7.16 -0.71 13.26
N GLY A 56 -5.85 -0.51 13.44
CA GLY A 56 -4.99 0.17 12.46
C GLY A 56 -4.84 -0.62 11.17
N TYR A 57 -4.61 -1.93 11.29
CA TYR A 57 -4.56 -2.85 10.16
C TYR A 57 -5.86 -2.82 9.35
N GLN A 58 -7.02 -2.93 10.01
CA GLN A 58 -8.33 -2.88 9.32
C GLN A 58 -8.58 -1.53 8.63
N ALA A 59 -8.14 -0.42 9.25
CA ALA A 59 -8.23 0.90 8.63
C ALA A 59 -7.40 0.99 7.35
N MET A 60 -6.14 0.53 7.38
CA MET A 60 -5.28 0.50 6.19
C MET A 60 -5.84 -0.42 5.10
N VAL A 61 -6.28 -1.63 5.46
CA VAL A 61 -6.89 -2.58 4.51
C VAL A 61 -8.11 -1.96 3.82
N THR A 62 -8.97 -1.28 4.55
CA THR A 62 -10.17 -0.63 3.98
C THR A 62 -9.79 0.43 2.94
N ILE A 63 -8.77 1.23 3.22
CA ILE A 63 -8.26 2.24 2.28
C ILE A 63 -7.62 1.57 1.06
N GLN A 64 -6.79 0.55 1.27
CA GLN A 64 -6.10 -0.19 0.20
C GLN A 64 -7.10 -0.87 -0.75
N GLN A 65 -8.17 -1.48 -0.22
CA GLN A 65 -9.25 -2.05 -1.05
C GLN A 65 -9.94 -0.97 -1.89
N THR A 66 -10.19 0.22 -1.31
CA THR A 66 -10.77 1.35 -2.03
C THR A 66 -9.86 1.82 -3.17
N VAL A 67 -8.55 1.87 -2.95
CA VAL A 67 -7.55 2.23 -3.97
C VAL A 67 -7.55 1.22 -5.12
N LEU A 68 -7.53 -0.07 -4.80
CA LEU A 68 -7.57 -1.15 -5.79
C LEU A 68 -8.83 -1.09 -6.66
N GLN A 69 -10.00 -0.91 -6.04
CA GLN A 69 -11.27 -0.77 -6.75
C GLN A 69 -11.28 0.42 -7.71
N LYS A 70 -10.77 1.58 -7.26
CA LYS A 70 -10.67 2.80 -8.09
C LYS A 70 -9.76 2.62 -9.30
N LEU A 71 -8.78 1.72 -9.21
CA LEU A 71 -7.84 1.39 -10.28
C LEU A 71 -8.28 0.16 -11.10
N GLY A 72 -9.51 -0.34 -10.89
CA GLY A 72 -10.07 -1.48 -11.63
C GLY A 72 -9.46 -2.83 -11.28
N GLN A 73 -8.74 -2.94 -10.16
CA GLN A 73 -8.18 -4.20 -9.69
C GLN A 73 -9.21 -5.02 -8.92
N LYS A 74 -9.03 -6.35 -8.94
CA LYS A 74 -9.83 -7.27 -8.12
C LYS A 74 -9.51 -7.10 -6.64
N ALA A 75 -10.42 -7.55 -5.78
CA ALA A 75 -10.23 -7.53 -4.33
C ALA A 75 -8.95 -8.30 -3.93
N TYR A 76 -8.18 -7.71 -3.01
CA TYR A 76 -6.96 -8.33 -2.50
C TYR A 76 -7.29 -9.38 -1.43
N ARG A 77 -6.72 -10.59 -1.54
CA ARG A 77 -6.94 -11.75 -0.66
C ARG A 77 -8.41 -12.17 -0.51
N SER A 78 -8.96 -12.81 -1.55
CA SER A 78 -10.19 -13.61 -1.46
C SER A 78 -9.89 -15.06 -1.08
#